data_AF-A0A2P8KUJ5-F1
#
_entry.id   AF-A0A2P8KUJ5-F1
#
_cell.length_a   1.000
_cell.length_b   1.000
_cell.length_c   1.000
_cell.angle_alpha   90.00
_cell.angle_beta   90.00
_cell.angle_gamma   90.00
#
_symmetry.space_group_name_H-M   'P 1'
#
loop_
_entity.id
_entity.type
_entity.pdbx_description
1 polymer ?
#
loop_
_entity_poly.entity_id
_entity_poly.type
_entity_poly.pdbx_seq_one_letter_code
_entity_poly.pdbx_strand_id
1 'polypeptide(L)' 'MRLSELHPSLTREQRADLAKRCGISPGYLWQLATRWKGKKPTVDLLAKLADADARLKVADLVEEFSESAGEPEPKAA' A
#
# COMPACT_ATOMS: atom_id res chain seq x y z
N MET A 1 10.92 -0.56 -4.98
CA MET A 1 10.12 0.67 -4.85
C MET A 1 8.90 0.37 -3.98
N ARG A 2 8.63 1.22 -2.99
CA ARG A 2 7.57 0.99 -1.99
C ARG A 2 6.23 1.59 -2.42
N LEU A 3 5.14 1.02 -1.93
CA LEU A 3 3.78 1.55 -2.16
C LEU A 3 3.62 2.95 -1.56
N SER A 4 4.21 3.16 -0.39
CA SER A 4 4.29 4.47 0.29
C SER A 4 4.98 5.56 -0.52
N GLU A 5 5.96 5.20 -1.37
CA GLU A 5 6.66 6.12 -2.27
C GLU A 5 5.88 6.34 -3.58
N LEU A 6 5.28 5.28 -4.12
CA LEU A 6 4.53 5.35 -5.37
C LEU A 6 3.24 6.16 -5.22
N HIS A 7 2.45 5.88 -4.18
CA HIS A 7 1.13 6.48 -3.98
C HIS A 7 1.09 8.02 -4.06
N PRO A 8 1.99 8.80 -3.42
CA PRO A 8 1.99 10.26 -3.51
C PRO A 8 2.29 10.76 -4.92
N SER A 9 3.07 10.03 -5.73
CA SER A 9 3.38 10.39 -7.11
C SER A 9 2.20 10.16 -8.09
N LEU A 10 1.20 9.37 -7.70
CA LEU A 10 0.03 9.07 -8.53
C LEU A 10 -1.01 10.19 -8.45
N THR A 11 -1.66 10.48 -9.58
CA THR A 11 -2.86 11.32 -9.64
C THR A 11 -4.06 10.61 -9.02
N ARG A 12 -5.15 11.36 -8.74
CA ARG A 12 -6.39 10.79 -8.19
C ARG A 12 -6.97 9.68 -9.09
N GLU A 13 -6.91 9.87 -10.40
CA GLU A 13 -7.41 8.90 -11.39
C GLU A 13 -6.55 7.64 -11.42
N GLN A 14 -5.22 7.79 -11.39
CA GLN A 14 -4.29 6.65 -11.33
C GLN A 14 -4.46 5.84 -10.04
N ARG A 15 -4.69 6.49 -8.90
CA ARG A 15 -5.00 5.81 -7.63
C ARG A 15 -6.32 5.05 -7.71
N ALA A 16 -7.33 5.64 -8.34
CA ALA A 16 -8.63 4.99 -8.53
C ALA A 16 -8.52 3.77 -9.44
N ASP A 17 -7.77 3.88 -10.53
CA ASP A 17 -7.52 2.79 -11.47
C ASP A 17 -6.73 1.65 -10.80
N LEU A 18 -5.65 1.97 -10.08
CA LEU A 18 -4.85 0.99 -9.33
C LEU A 18 -5.70 0.24 -8.30
N ALA A 19 -6.51 0.98 -7.53
CA ALA A 19 -7.42 0.39 -6.56
C ALA A 19 -8.44 -0.55 -7.23
N LYS A 20 -9.03 -0.12 -8.35
CA LYS A 20 -9.99 -0.90 -9.14
C LYS A 20 -9.37 -2.20 -9.66
N ARG A 21 -8.15 -2.15 -10.23
CA ARG A 21 -7.42 -3.35 -10.71
C ARG A 21 -7.14 -4.34 -9.59
N CYS A 22 -6.83 -3.82 -8.40
CA CYS A 22 -6.58 -4.63 -7.21
C CYS A 22 -7.88 -5.11 -6.52
N GLY A 23 -9.05 -4.69 -6.99
CA GLY A 23 -10.35 -5.03 -6.38
C GLY A 23 -10.58 -4.39 -5.01
N ILE A 24 -9.94 -3.24 -4.73
CA ILE A 24 -10.06 -2.51 -3.47
C ILE A 24 -10.58 -1.09 -3.69
N SER A 25 -11.04 -0.45 -2.61
CA SER A 25 -11.43 0.95 -2.65
C SER A 25 -10.20 1.88 -2.68
N PRO A 26 -10.26 3.05 -3.33
CA PRO A 26 -9.16 4.03 -3.33
C PRO A 26 -8.76 4.48 -1.90
N GLY A 27 -9.73 4.55 -0.99
CA GLY A 27 -9.45 4.84 0.42
C GLY A 27 -8.68 3.71 1.13
N TYR A 28 -8.91 2.45 0.74
CA TYR A 28 -8.16 1.32 1.28
C TYR A 28 -6.72 1.31 0.74
N LEU A 29 -6.55 1.63 -0.54
CA LEU A 29 -5.22 1.83 -1.14
C LEU A 29 -4.43 2.93 -0.39
N TRP A 30 -5.07 4.06 -0.07
CA TRP A 30 -4.45 5.11 0.73
C TRP A 30 -4.06 4.60 2.13
N GLN A 31 -4.95 3.86 2.82
CA GLN A 31 -4.65 3.29 4.14
C GLN A 31 -3.44 2.36 4.13
N LEU A 32 -3.26 1.58 3.06
CA LEU A 32 -2.09 0.73 2.90
C LEU A 32 -0.82 1.57 2.66
N ALA A 33 -0.90 2.55 1.76
CA ALA A 33 0.23 3.41 1.44
C ALA A 33 0.69 4.28 2.63
N THR A 34 -0.23 4.73 3.48
CA THR A 34 0.08 5.53 4.68
C THR A 34 0.30 4.69 5.93
N ARG A 35 0.27 3.36 5.82
CA ARG A 35 0.34 2.44 6.97
C ARG A 35 -0.67 2.78 8.07
N TRP A 36 -1.84 3.26 7.68
CA TRP A 36 -2.87 3.71 8.59
C TRP A 36 -3.23 2.61 9.60
N LYS A 37 -2.98 2.89 10.89
CA LYS A 37 -3.16 1.95 12.00
C LYS A 37 -2.43 0.61 11.83
N GLY A 38 -1.29 0.60 11.14
CA GLY A 38 -0.50 -0.62 10.93
C GLY A 38 -1.23 -1.67 10.08
N LYS A 39 -2.16 -1.26 9.21
CA LYS A 39 -2.86 -2.19 8.32
C LYS A 39 -1.88 -2.99 7.48
N LYS A 40 -2.07 -4.31 7.49
CA LYS A 40 -1.30 -5.26 6.67
C LYS A 40 -2.19 -5.80 5.54
N PRO A 41 -1.79 -5.62 4.27
CA PRO A 41 -2.45 -6.27 3.15
C PRO A 41 -2.18 -7.78 3.22
N THR A 42 -3.08 -8.56 2.62
CA THR A 42 -2.85 -9.99 2.42
C THR A 42 -1.82 -10.21 1.32
N VAL A 43 -1.16 -11.38 1.33
CA VAL A 43 -0.18 -11.75 0.29
C VAL A 43 -0.83 -11.73 -1.11
N ASP A 44 -2.09 -12.16 -1.23
CA ASP A 44 -2.87 -12.05 -2.46
C ASP A 44 -3.00 -10.59 -2.95
N LEU A 45 -3.26 -9.66 -2.04
CA LEU A 45 -3.36 -8.24 -2.39
C LEU A 45 -2.00 -7.65 -2.80
N LEU A 46 -0.90 -8.11 -2.19
CA LEU A 46 0.44 -7.73 -2.61
C LEU A 46 0.76 -8.21 -4.03
N ALA A 47 0.38 -9.44 -4.35
CA ALA A 47 0.51 -9.97 -5.70
C ALA A 47 -0.30 -9.15 -6.70
N LYS A 48 -1.55 -8.80 -6.37
CA LYS A 48 -2.40 -7.94 -7.21
C LYS A 48 -1.84 -6.54 -7.40
N LEU A 49 -1.23 -5.94 -6.37
CA LEU A 49 -0.60 -4.64 -6.47
C LEU A 49 0.60 -4.65 -7.42
N ALA A 50 1.44 -5.69 -7.34
CA ALA A 50 2.58 -5.87 -8.24
C ALA A 50 2.15 -6.19 -9.69
N ASP A 51 1.05 -6.92 -9.87
CA ASP A 51 0.47 -7.20 -11.18
C ASP A 51 -0.17 -5.94 -11.80
N ALA A 52 -0.86 -5.14 -10.99
CA ALA A 52 -1.57 -3.95 -11.45
C ALA A 52 -0.63 -2.78 -11.83
N ASP A 53 0.56 -2.69 -11.22
CA ASP A 53 1.57 -1.67 -11.51
C ASP A 53 2.98 -2.27 -11.51
N ALA A 54 3.59 -2.34 -12.69
CA ALA A 54 4.93 -2.93 -12.89
C ALA A 54 6.06 -2.23 -12.11
N ARG A 55 5.83 -1.03 -11.56
CA ARG A 55 6.80 -0.34 -10.69
C ARG A 55 6.84 -0.95 -9.29
N LEU A 56 5.76 -1.61 -8.87
CA LEU A 56 5.68 -2.34 -7.60
C LEU A 56 6.16 -3.77 -7.81
N LYS A 57 7.12 -4.21 -7.00
CA LYS A 57 7.55 -5.61 -6.99
C LYS A 57 7.06 -6.29 -5.72
N VAL A 58 6.65 -7.55 -5.84
CA VAL A 58 6.20 -8.35 -4.69
C VAL A 58 7.26 -8.39 -3.58
N ALA A 59 8.54 -8.51 -3.93
CA ALA A 59 9.63 -8.52 -2.94
C ALA A 59 9.70 -7.21 -2.12
N ASP A 60 9.65 -6.05 -2.81
CA ASP A 60 9.64 -4.73 -2.15
C ASP A 60 8.41 -4.54 -1.26
N LEU A 61 7.23 -4.97 -1.74
CA LEU A 61 5.99 -4.91 -0.98
C LEU A 61 6.03 -5.83 0.24
N VAL A 62 6.53 -7.06 0.10
CA VAL A 62 6.65 -8.00 1.21
C VAL A 62 7.63 -7.49 2.24
N GLU A 63 8.77 -6.93 1.85
CA GLU A 63 9.72 -6.27 2.77
C GLU A 63 9.03 -5.12 3.50
N GLU A 64 8.39 -4.22 2.76
CA GLU A 64 7.65 -3.08 3.30
C GLU A 64 6.64 -3.55 4.38
N PHE A 65 5.80 -4.53 4.08
CA PHE A 65 4.76 -5.00 5.00
C PHE A 65 5.23 -6.04 6.03
N SER A 66 6.44 -6.58 5.92
CA SER A 66 7.05 -7.50 6.90
C SER A 66 7.73 -6.75 8.04
N GLU A 67 8.39 -5.61 7.78
CA GLU A 67 9.20 -4.88 8.77
C GLU A 67 8.44 -3.99 9.76
N SER A 68 7.12 -4.12 9.90
CA SER A 68 6.37 -3.37 10.93
C SER A 68 5.56 -4.29 11.82
N ALA A 69 6.26 -4.86 12.79
CA ALA A 69 5.75 -5.15 14.12
C ALA A 69 6.45 -4.20 15.10
N GLY A 70 6.08 -2.92 15.09
CA GLY A 70 6.60 -1.96 16.07
C GLY A 70 6.73 -0.55 15.54
N GLU A 71 5.72 0.29 15.80
CA GLU A 71 5.88 1.58 16.49
C GLU A 71 4.45 2.13 16.72
N PRO A 72 3.92 2.13 17.95
CA PRO A 72 2.72 2.90 18.26
C PRO A 72 3.09 4.40 18.22
N GLU A 73 2.45 5.17 17.35
CA GLU A 73 2.55 6.64 17.43
C GLU A 73 2.15 7.11 18.84
N PRO A 74 2.94 7.96 19.51
CA PRO A 74 2.55 8.51 20.80
C PRO A 74 1.30 9.38 20.61
N LYS A 75 0.22 9.02 21.32
CA LYS A 75 -0.91 9.93 21.55
C LYS A 75 -0.34 11.21 22.17
N ALA A 76 -0.31 12.30 21.41
CA ALA A 76 -0.20 13.63 21.99
C ALA A 76 -1.44 13.86 22.86
N ALA A 77 -1.18 14.19 24.13
CA ALA A 77 -2.11 14.38 25.22
C ALA A 77 -2.97 15.64 25.06
#